data_AF-A0A7G7KMK2-F1
#
_entry.id   AF-A0A7G7KMK2-F1
#
_cell.length_a   1.000
_cell.length_b   1.000
_cell.length_c   1.000
_cell.angle_alpha   90.00
_cell.angle_beta   90.00
_cell.angle_gamma   90.00
#
_symmetry.space_group_name_H-M   'P 1'
#
loop_
_entity.id
_entity.type
_entity.pdbx_description
1 polymer ?
#
loop_
_entity_poly.entity_id
_entity_poly.type
_entity_poly.pdbx_seq_one_letter_code
_entity_poly.pdbx_strand_id
1 'polypeptide(L)'
;MERKKSVVRIKELLQSLARYIFRVVIPILILPLLLFFVASPWLGANEYPLPSGLNIEPAAWLRWDSFHYLSIAQQGYSAQPCGEFVCGNTGWFPLFPWVINAFATLGLSISSAALFVTLLSLLISSEILSRLIQRRWSPVSVAAAFLLLPGGIYHVAAFPVSLTTALDLSAIWLFLHSYLGASAVSAFLAALAYPSSVILSIALSPFLFETTVSKRVQTTFFRILPVAAPVFGYFASRAWIDHASGIVSAYSLTQARYGHAWSVAFSVLRSSVRYFWKNPVYLQTATVFVFMIVATALVLRHLSYTNALLSLCFLLMGWSCWILPHFIGDSISIYRQEALLAPFFVFAGSYLPRRLVVFVSVPLIAMFIVMTRLFFVGELV
;
A
#
# COMPACT_ATOMS: atom_id res chain seq x y z
N MET A 1 46.84 8.28 -9.05
CA MET A 1 46.20 6.95 -9.22
C MET A 1 44.75 6.93 -8.72
N GLU A 2 44.41 7.65 -7.64
CA GLU A 2 43.05 7.65 -7.06
C GLU A 2 41.95 8.25 -7.95
N ARG A 3 42.23 9.31 -8.72
CA ARG A 3 41.25 9.87 -9.69
C ARG A 3 40.79 8.88 -10.76
N LYS A 4 41.64 7.93 -11.18
CA LYS A 4 41.21 6.91 -12.17
C LYS A 4 40.25 5.90 -11.52
N LYS A 5 40.43 5.57 -10.24
CA LYS A 5 39.54 4.65 -9.49
C LYS A 5 38.15 5.26 -9.26
N SER A 6 38.06 6.56 -8.96
CA SER A 6 36.76 7.23 -8.75
C SER A 6 35.93 7.28 -10.03
N VAL A 7 36.53 7.58 -11.18
CA VAL A 7 35.83 7.64 -12.47
C VAL A 7 35.30 6.26 -12.88
N VAL A 8 36.08 5.19 -12.69
CA VAL A 8 35.63 3.82 -12.98
C VAL A 8 34.43 3.44 -12.10
N ARG A 9 34.50 3.72 -10.79
CA ARG A 9 33.41 3.42 -9.85
C ARG A 9 32.12 4.19 -10.18
N ILE A 10 32.22 5.46 -10.59
CA ILE A 10 31.06 6.25 -11.03
C ILE A 10 30.45 5.64 -12.30
N LYS A 11 31.28 5.26 -13.28
CA LYS A 11 30.80 4.67 -14.53
C LYS A 11 30.09 3.33 -14.30
N GLU A 12 30.62 2.48 -13.43
CA GLU A 12 29.97 1.22 -13.01
C GLU A 12 28.64 1.46 -12.30
N LEU A 13 28.57 2.46 -11.42
CA LEU A 13 27.34 2.83 -10.72
C LEU A 13 26.27 3.35 -11.68
N LEU A 14 26.64 4.22 -12.63
CA LEU A 14 25.73 4.72 -13.67
C LEU A 14 25.24 3.59 -14.58
N GLN A 15 26.11 2.65 -14.96
CA GLN A 15 25.73 1.47 -15.74
C GLN A 15 24.82 0.52 -14.95
N SER A 16 25.06 0.35 -13.65
CA SER A 16 24.18 -0.43 -12.77
C SER A 16 22.80 0.22 -12.66
N LEU A 17 22.77 1.54 -12.45
CA LEU A 17 21.54 2.33 -12.37
C LEU A 17 20.75 2.28 -13.69
N ALA A 18 21.41 2.47 -14.83
CA ALA A 18 20.77 2.39 -16.14
C ALA A 18 20.16 1.00 -16.39
N ARG A 19 20.89 -0.07 -16.04
CA ARG A 19 20.37 -1.44 -16.13
C ARG A 19 19.18 -1.66 -15.20
N TYR A 20 19.21 -1.10 -14.00
CA TYR A 20 18.10 -1.18 -13.05
C TYR A 20 16.86 -0.43 -13.57
N ILE A 21 17.03 0.80 -14.05
CA ILE A 21 15.95 1.60 -14.64
C ILE A 21 15.31 0.82 -15.80
N PHE A 22 16.12 0.32 -16.73
CA PHE A 22 15.61 -0.39 -17.91
C PHE A 22 14.93 -1.72 -17.57
N ARG A 23 15.47 -2.50 -16.64
CA ARG A 23 14.95 -3.83 -16.30
C ARG A 23 13.82 -3.83 -15.28
N VAL A 24 13.69 -2.77 -14.48
CA VAL A 24 12.77 -2.73 -13.33
C VAL A 24 11.75 -1.61 -13.49
N VAL A 25 12.22 -0.38 -13.60
CA VAL A 25 11.34 0.80 -13.61
C VAL A 25 10.46 0.82 -14.85
N ILE A 26 11.05 0.63 -16.04
CA ILE A 26 10.31 0.66 -17.30
C ILE A 26 9.19 -0.40 -17.33
N PRO A 27 9.43 -1.70 -17.03
CA PRO A 27 8.36 -2.69 -17.00
C PRO A 27 7.24 -2.37 -16.01
N ILE A 28 7.57 -1.83 -14.83
CA ILE A 28 6.58 -1.48 -13.80
C ILE A 28 5.64 -0.36 -14.28
N LEU A 29 6.16 0.61 -15.02
CA LEU A 29 5.35 1.70 -15.59
C LEU A 29 4.55 1.25 -16.80
N ILE A 30 5.17 0.46 -17.66
CA ILE A 30 4.57 0.04 -18.92
C ILE A 30 3.50 -1.04 -18.67
N LEU A 31 3.66 -1.91 -17.68
CA LEU A 31 2.76 -3.04 -17.47
C LEU A 31 1.29 -2.63 -17.21
N PRO A 32 0.97 -1.71 -16.27
CA PRO A 32 -0.40 -1.26 -16.07
C PRO A 32 -1.00 -0.63 -17.33
N LEU A 33 -0.20 0.17 -18.05
CA LEU A 33 -0.62 0.81 -19.29
C LEU A 33 -0.91 -0.26 -20.35
N LEU A 34 0.01 -1.20 -20.59
CA LEU A 34 -0.21 -2.30 -21.54
C LEU A 34 -1.45 -3.11 -21.20
N LEU A 35 -1.64 -3.48 -19.93
CA LEU A 35 -2.82 -4.25 -19.50
C LEU A 35 -4.11 -3.46 -19.73
N PHE A 36 -4.09 -2.16 -19.45
CA PHE A 36 -5.22 -1.27 -19.72
C PHE A 36 -5.50 -1.15 -21.23
N PHE A 37 -4.47 -0.97 -22.06
CA PHE A 37 -4.62 -0.89 -23.53
C PHE A 37 -5.14 -2.20 -24.13
N VAL A 38 -4.63 -3.34 -23.69
CA VAL A 38 -5.11 -4.67 -24.13
C VAL A 38 -6.56 -4.88 -23.74
N ALA A 39 -6.96 -4.36 -22.58
CA ALA A 39 -8.33 -4.49 -22.10
C ALA A 39 -9.31 -3.49 -22.73
N SER A 40 -8.84 -2.30 -23.11
CA SER A 40 -9.68 -1.17 -23.53
C SER A 40 -10.70 -1.53 -24.64
N PRO A 41 -10.35 -2.28 -25.71
CA PRO A 41 -11.32 -2.68 -26.74
C PRO A 41 -12.49 -3.51 -26.21
N TRP A 42 -12.24 -4.35 -25.20
CA TRP A 42 -13.23 -5.26 -24.61
C TRP A 42 -14.17 -4.56 -23.62
N LEU A 43 -13.80 -3.37 -23.19
CA LEU A 43 -14.45 -2.64 -22.10
C LEU A 43 -15.36 -1.50 -22.58
N GLY A 44 -15.65 -1.44 -23.88
CA GLY A 44 -16.56 -0.45 -24.46
C GLY A 44 -15.95 0.94 -24.59
N ALA A 45 -14.63 1.05 -24.84
CA ALA A 45 -13.91 2.33 -24.95
C ALA A 45 -14.39 3.29 -26.05
N ASN A 46 -15.44 2.94 -26.81
CA ASN A 46 -16.11 3.85 -27.73
C ASN A 46 -16.90 4.95 -26.99
N GLU A 47 -17.30 4.74 -25.73
CA GLU A 47 -18.10 5.72 -24.97
C GLU A 47 -17.26 6.73 -24.17
N TYR A 48 -16.02 6.35 -23.82
CA TYR A 48 -15.08 7.23 -23.15
C TYR A 48 -13.87 7.39 -24.05
N PRO A 49 -13.86 8.38 -24.97
CA PRO A 49 -12.69 8.63 -25.78
C PRO A 49 -11.52 8.82 -24.82
N LEU A 50 -10.60 7.86 -24.83
CA LEU A 50 -9.32 8.00 -24.17
C LEU A 50 -8.78 9.36 -24.63
N PRO A 51 -8.28 10.23 -23.72
CA PRO A 51 -7.47 11.35 -24.14
C PRO A 51 -6.44 10.78 -25.11
N SER A 52 -6.52 11.17 -26.38
CA SER A 52 -5.94 10.47 -27.52
C SER A 52 -4.47 10.09 -27.28
N GLY A 53 -4.19 8.85 -26.87
CA GLY A 53 -2.83 8.32 -26.66
C GLY A 53 -2.61 7.54 -25.35
N LEU A 54 -1.42 6.95 -25.23
CA LEU A 54 -0.83 6.45 -23.98
C LEU A 54 -0.62 7.66 -23.07
N ASN A 55 -1.65 8.11 -22.35
CA ASN A 55 -1.53 9.36 -21.59
C ASN A 55 -0.68 9.14 -20.34
N ILE A 56 0.65 9.24 -20.52
CA ILE A 56 1.69 9.13 -19.49
C ILE A 56 1.70 10.39 -18.59
N GLU A 57 0.86 11.38 -18.88
CA GLU A 57 0.72 12.58 -18.06
C GLU A 57 0.38 12.20 -16.60
N PRO A 58 1.11 12.73 -15.61
CA PRO A 58 0.84 12.46 -14.19
C PRO A 58 -0.61 12.71 -13.79
N ALA A 59 -1.31 13.63 -14.46
CA ALA A 59 -2.71 13.95 -14.22
C ALA A 59 -3.67 12.76 -14.47
N ALA A 60 -3.34 11.84 -15.38
CA ALA A 60 -4.15 10.66 -15.64
C ALA A 60 -4.21 9.70 -14.44
N TRP A 61 -3.22 9.77 -13.54
CA TRP A 61 -3.09 8.93 -12.35
C TRP A 61 -3.66 9.58 -11.09
N LEU A 62 -4.24 10.78 -11.21
CA LEU A 62 -4.93 11.49 -10.14
C LEU A 62 -6.42 11.21 -10.21
N ARG A 63 -6.98 10.58 -9.17
CA ARG A 63 -8.42 10.30 -9.07
C ARG A 63 -8.90 10.45 -7.64
N TRP A 64 -10.15 10.91 -7.48
CA TRP A 64 -10.86 10.94 -6.19
C TRP A 64 -10.01 11.53 -5.06
N ASP A 65 -9.75 10.73 -4.04
CA ASP A 65 -8.99 11.08 -2.85
C ASP A 65 -7.57 11.56 -3.10
N SER A 66 -6.97 11.26 -4.27
CA SER A 66 -5.68 11.86 -4.66
C SER A 66 -5.74 13.39 -4.58
N PHE A 67 -6.86 14.02 -4.93
CA PHE A 67 -7.00 15.48 -4.88
C PHE A 67 -6.97 16.03 -3.45
N HIS A 68 -7.37 15.24 -2.45
CA HIS A 68 -7.22 15.65 -1.04
C HIS A 68 -5.75 15.64 -0.63
N TYR A 69 -4.99 14.61 -0.99
CA TYR A 69 -3.54 14.58 -0.71
C TYR A 69 -2.78 15.70 -1.43
N LEU A 70 -3.11 15.98 -2.68
CA LEU A 70 -2.49 17.04 -3.46
C LEU A 70 -2.85 18.43 -2.91
N SER A 71 -4.11 18.66 -2.48
CA SER A 71 -4.49 19.93 -1.86
C SER A 71 -3.79 20.14 -0.52
N ILE A 72 -3.62 19.10 0.31
CA ILE A 72 -2.80 19.19 1.53
C ILE A 72 -1.35 19.54 1.19
N ALA A 73 -0.78 18.93 0.15
CA ALA A 73 0.60 19.19 -0.25
C ALA A 73 0.81 20.63 -0.77
N GLN A 74 -0.22 21.23 -1.39
CA GLN A 74 -0.15 22.58 -1.96
C GLN A 74 -0.49 23.68 -0.96
N GLN A 75 -1.55 23.49 -0.17
CA GLN A 75 -2.22 24.55 0.58
C GLN A 75 -2.36 24.21 2.07
N GLY A 76 -1.97 23.01 2.48
CA GLY A 76 -2.18 22.51 3.84
C GLY A 76 -3.61 22.02 4.08
N TYR A 77 -3.94 21.83 5.37
CA TYR A 77 -5.26 21.36 5.75
C TYR A 77 -6.29 22.48 5.63
N SER A 78 -7.40 22.18 4.97
CA SER A 78 -8.60 23.00 4.89
C SER A 78 -9.72 22.28 5.65
N ALA A 79 -10.44 23.01 6.50
CA ALA A 79 -11.58 22.50 7.23
C ALA A 79 -12.61 23.60 7.40
N GLN A 80 -13.86 23.31 7.03
CA GLN A 80 -14.99 24.21 7.22
C GLN A 80 -16.21 23.43 7.74
N PRO A 81 -16.98 23.99 8.69
CA PRO A 81 -18.22 23.37 9.13
C PRO A 81 -19.20 23.16 7.97
N CYS A 82 -19.86 22.02 7.91
CA CYS A 82 -20.92 21.72 6.95
C CYS A 82 -22.06 20.92 7.61
N GLY A 83 -22.88 21.62 8.39
CA GLY A 83 -23.86 21.00 9.28
C GLY A 83 -23.18 20.44 10.52
N GLU A 84 -23.50 19.19 10.87
CA GLU A 84 -22.88 18.47 12.00
C GLU A 84 -21.48 17.92 11.70
N PHE A 85 -21.03 18.04 10.45
CA PHE A 85 -19.76 17.50 9.97
C PHE A 85 -18.75 18.58 9.63
N VAL A 86 -17.51 18.14 9.39
CA VAL A 86 -16.44 18.96 8.82
C VAL A 86 -16.25 18.58 7.36
N CYS A 87 -16.24 19.58 6.49
CA CYS A 87 -15.93 19.46 5.08
C CYS A 87 -14.50 19.96 4.85
N GLY A 88 -13.79 19.34 3.91
CA GLY A 88 -12.40 19.70 3.60
C GLY A 88 -11.55 18.46 3.34
N ASN A 89 -10.27 18.56 3.69
CA ASN A 89 -9.26 17.53 3.45
C ASN A 89 -8.66 16.97 4.76
N THR A 90 -9.33 17.16 5.91
CA THR A 90 -8.88 16.66 7.22
C THR A 90 -9.14 15.17 7.44
N GLY A 91 -9.70 14.46 6.46
CA GLY A 91 -9.86 13.00 6.47
C GLY A 91 -8.64 12.21 6.01
N TRP A 92 -7.57 12.86 5.56
CA TRP A 92 -6.40 12.22 4.93
C TRP A 92 -5.12 12.52 5.70
N PHE A 93 -4.19 11.56 5.71
CA PHE A 93 -3.02 11.57 6.60
C PHE A 93 -1.82 12.35 6.03
N PRO A 94 -0.96 12.93 6.89
CA PRO A 94 -0.06 14.01 6.49
C PRO A 94 1.23 13.61 5.78
N LEU A 95 1.76 12.39 5.97
CA LEU A 95 3.13 12.08 5.50
C LEU A 95 3.24 12.10 3.97
N PHE A 96 2.27 11.51 3.27
CA PHE A 96 2.31 11.49 1.80
C PHE A 96 2.29 12.92 1.21
N PRO A 97 1.39 13.84 1.63
CA PRO A 97 1.44 15.26 1.26
C PRO A 97 2.77 15.95 1.58
N TRP A 98 3.36 15.70 2.75
CA TRP A 98 4.64 16.29 3.12
C TRP A 98 5.76 15.86 2.19
N VAL A 99 5.83 14.57 1.84
CA VAL A 99 6.84 14.05 0.91
C VAL A 99 6.60 14.60 -0.50
N ILE A 100 5.34 14.72 -0.95
CA ILE A 100 5.00 15.39 -2.22
C ILE A 100 5.52 16.82 -2.23
N ASN A 101 5.20 17.59 -1.18
CA ASN A 101 5.64 18.99 -1.06
C ASN A 101 7.16 19.10 -1.07
N ALA A 102 7.87 18.23 -0.33
CA ALA A 102 9.33 18.20 -0.31
C ALA A 102 9.95 17.95 -1.68
N PHE A 103 9.33 17.13 -2.54
CA PHE A 103 9.78 16.96 -3.92
C PHE A 103 9.34 18.10 -4.85
N ALA A 104 8.20 18.72 -4.58
CA ALA A 104 7.73 19.88 -5.35
C ALA A 104 8.62 21.11 -5.13
N THR A 105 9.16 21.32 -3.93
CA THR A 105 10.15 22.38 -3.66
C THR A 105 11.47 22.16 -4.40
N LEU A 106 11.75 20.95 -4.87
CA LEU A 106 12.86 20.62 -5.77
C LEU A 106 12.56 20.88 -7.26
N GLY A 107 11.41 21.50 -7.57
CA GLY A 107 11.03 21.91 -8.93
C GLY A 107 10.12 20.92 -9.67
N LEU A 108 9.69 19.82 -9.05
CA LEU A 108 8.68 18.96 -9.65
C LEU A 108 7.29 19.60 -9.54
N SER A 109 6.45 19.41 -10.57
CA SER A 109 5.02 19.70 -10.40
C SER A 109 4.44 18.81 -9.30
N ILE A 110 3.43 19.28 -8.57
CA ILE A 110 2.80 18.53 -7.48
C ILE A 110 2.31 17.14 -7.94
N SER A 111 1.71 17.08 -9.13
CA SER A 111 1.26 15.82 -9.75
C SER A 111 2.42 14.89 -10.06
N SER A 112 3.51 15.42 -10.64
CA SER A 112 4.73 14.66 -10.91
C SER A 112 5.40 14.17 -9.63
N ALA A 113 5.43 14.98 -8.58
CA ALA A 113 5.96 14.61 -7.27
C ALA A 113 5.15 13.48 -6.64
N ALA A 114 3.82 13.53 -6.68
CA ALA A 114 2.95 12.48 -6.17
C ALA A 114 3.14 11.14 -6.88
N LEU A 115 3.20 11.16 -8.21
CA LEU A 115 3.47 9.95 -8.98
C LEU A 115 4.91 9.44 -8.72
N PHE A 116 5.90 10.32 -8.66
CA PHE A 116 7.28 9.97 -8.36
C PHE A 116 7.41 9.27 -7.00
N VAL A 117 6.83 9.83 -5.94
CA VAL A 117 6.84 9.23 -4.59
C VAL A 117 6.19 7.84 -4.62
N THR A 118 5.02 7.73 -5.25
CA THR A 118 4.30 6.45 -5.38
C THR A 118 5.16 5.38 -6.05
N LEU A 119 5.76 5.69 -7.19
CA LEU A 119 6.57 4.75 -7.98
C LEU A 119 7.88 4.39 -7.27
N LEU A 120 8.54 5.37 -6.65
CA LEU A 120 9.74 5.13 -5.85
C LEU A 120 9.43 4.18 -4.69
N SER A 121 8.32 4.39 -3.99
CA SER A 121 7.88 3.52 -2.91
C SER A 121 7.48 2.12 -3.39
N LEU A 122 6.87 1.98 -4.57
CA LEU A 122 6.61 0.67 -5.19
C LEU A 122 7.92 -0.09 -5.47
N LEU A 123 8.95 0.60 -5.96
CA LEU A 123 10.27 -0.02 -6.18
C LEU A 123 10.92 -0.46 -4.86
N ILE A 124 10.88 0.40 -3.85
CA ILE A 124 11.46 0.10 -2.52
C ILE A 124 10.75 -1.09 -1.88
N SER A 125 9.42 -1.07 -1.82
CA SER A 125 8.62 -2.17 -1.27
C SER A 125 8.88 -3.49 -2.00
N SER A 126 8.96 -3.46 -3.33
CA SER A 126 9.22 -4.65 -4.14
C SER A 126 10.62 -5.23 -3.92
N GLU A 127 11.62 -4.36 -3.77
CA GLU A 127 13.00 -4.76 -3.45
C GLU A 127 13.10 -5.37 -2.04
N ILE A 128 12.49 -4.74 -1.04
CA ILE A 128 12.50 -5.23 0.34
C ILE A 128 11.76 -6.57 0.44
N LEU A 129 10.56 -6.67 -0.13
CA LEU A 129 9.79 -7.91 -0.08
C LEU A 129 10.52 -9.02 -0.84
N SER A 130 11.12 -8.73 -2.00
CA SER A 130 11.99 -9.69 -2.72
C SER A 130 13.10 -10.22 -1.82
N ARG A 131 13.73 -9.39 -0.98
CA ARG A 131 14.73 -9.84 0.01
C ARG A 131 14.11 -10.66 1.15
N LEU A 132 12.95 -10.26 1.67
CA LEU A 132 12.25 -10.98 2.75
C LEU A 132 11.83 -12.39 2.32
N ILE A 133 11.44 -12.58 1.05
CA ILE A 133 11.18 -13.91 0.45
C ILE A 133 12.44 -14.57 -0.12
N GLN A 134 13.63 -14.15 0.33
CA GLN A 134 14.93 -14.74 -0.02
C GLN A 134 15.18 -14.81 -1.54
N ARG A 135 14.77 -13.76 -2.27
CA ARG A 135 14.91 -13.63 -3.73
C ARG A 135 14.27 -14.74 -4.54
N ARG A 136 13.31 -15.49 -3.98
CA ARG A 136 12.51 -16.45 -4.76
C ARG A 136 11.88 -15.79 -5.97
N TRP A 137 11.43 -14.54 -5.81
CA TRP A 137 10.96 -13.68 -6.89
C TRP A 137 11.85 -12.45 -7.00
N SER A 138 12.07 -11.98 -8.24
CA SER A 138 12.78 -10.72 -8.49
C SER A 138 11.92 -9.52 -8.06
N PRO A 139 12.52 -8.35 -7.78
CA PRO A 139 11.76 -7.13 -7.48
C PRO A 139 10.74 -6.78 -8.57
N VAL A 140 11.07 -7.01 -9.84
CA VAL A 140 10.15 -6.82 -10.97
C VAL A 140 8.93 -7.72 -10.86
N SER A 141 9.14 -8.98 -10.50
CA SER A 141 8.05 -9.96 -10.37
C SER A 141 7.16 -9.63 -9.18
N VAL A 142 7.75 -9.13 -8.08
CA VAL A 142 7.01 -8.65 -6.91
C VAL A 142 6.17 -7.43 -7.27
N ALA A 143 6.76 -6.43 -7.94
CA ALA A 143 6.04 -5.25 -8.38
C ALA A 143 4.90 -5.61 -9.34
N ALA A 144 5.16 -6.48 -10.33
CA ALA A 144 4.13 -6.99 -11.23
C ALA A 144 3.01 -7.68 -10.45
N ALA A 145 3.35 -8.51 -9.45
CA ALA A 145 2.34 -9.15 -8.61
C ALA A 145 1.52 -8.14 -7.79
N PHE A 146 2.12 -7.09 -7.24
CA PHE A 146 1.38 -6.02 -6.55
C PHE A 146 0.34 -5.37 -7.48
N LEU A 147 0.73 -5.13 -8.73
CA LEU A 147 -0.15 -4.51 -9.72
C LEU A 147 -1.28 -5.44 -10.13
N LEU A 148 -1.02 -6.74 -10.27
CA LEU A 148 -2.02 -7.71 -10.72
C LEU A 148 -3.04 -8.13 -9.65
N LEU A 149 -2.79 -7.82 -8.38
CA LEU A 149 -3.71 -8.16 -7.31
C LEU A 149 -4.94 -7.23 -7.28
N PRO A 150 -6.06 -7.68 -6.71
CA PRO A 150 -7.18 -6.85 -6.27
C PRO A 150 -6.74 -5.52 -5.67
N GLY A 151 -7.25 -4.41 -6.20
CA GLY A 151 -6.85 -3.06 -5.76
C GLY A 151 -5.45 -2.61 -6.21
N GLY A 152 -4.71 -3.41 -6.99
CA GLY A 152 -3.32 -3.16 -7.39
C GLY A 152 -3.07 -1.84 -8.10
N ILE A 153 -4.11 -1.24 -8.72
CA ILE A 153 -4.04 0.11 -9.31
C ILE A 153 -3.62 1.18 -8.29
N TYR A 154 -3.96 1.01 -7.00
CA TYR A 154 -3.57 1.95 -5.94
C TYR A 154 -2.08 1.93 -5.61
N HIS A 155 -1.32 0.95 -6.11
CA HIS A 155 0.13 0.95 -6.01
C HIS A 155 0.82 1.89 -7.02
N VAL A 156 0.10 2.36 -8.04
CA VAL A 156 0.61 3.28 -9.08
C VAL A 156 -0.21 4.55 -9.23
N ALA A 157 -1.43 4.58 -8.72
CA ALA A 157 -2.19 5.83 -8.53
C ALA A 157 -1.47 6.75 -7.54
N ALA A 158 -1.62 8.07 -7.69
CA ALA A 158 -1.05 9.06 -6.77
C ALA A 158 -1.74 9.02 -5.40
N PHE A 159 -1.40 8.01 -4.61
CA PHE A 159 -2.08 7.59 -3.39
C PHE A 159 -1.07 6.96 -2.42
N PRO A 160 -1.24 7.04 -1.09
CA PRO A 160 -0.22 6.61 -0.13
C PRO A 160 0.03 5.10 -0.04
N VAL A 161 -0.77 4.24 -0.70
CA VAL A 161 -0.69 2.77 -0.54
C VAL A 161 0.72 2.23 -0.77
N SER A 162 1.42 2.67 -1.82
CA SER A 162 2.81 2.25 -2.07
C SER A 162 3.80 2.79 -1.02
N LEU A 163 3.64 4.04 -0.58
CA LEU A 163 4.48 4.63 0.47
C LEU A 163 4.33 3.88 1.79
N THR A 164 3.08 3.65 2.21
CA THR A 164 2.73 2.84 3.37
C THR A 164 3.32 1.45 3.28
N THR A 165 3.12 0.75 2.16
CA THR A 165 3.65 -0.60 1.96
C THR A 165 5.18 -0.64 2.07
N ALA A 166 5.88 0.36 1.52
CA ALA A 166 7.33 0.47 1.63
C ALA A 166 7.79 0.68 3.08
N LEU A 167 7.10 1.50 3.85
CA LEU A 167 7.42 1.80 5.25
C LEU A 167 7.09 0.62 6.18
N ASP A 168 5.98 -0.08 5.96
CA ASP A 168 5.61 -1.28 6.72
C ASP A 168 6.64 -2.40 6.48
N LEU A 169 7.00 -2.66 5.23
CA LEU A 169 8.03 -3.65 4.88
C LEU A 169 9.41 -3.26 5.38
N SER A 170 9.76 -1.97 5.33
CA SER A 170 11.01 -1.45 5.90
C SER A 170 11.05 -1.68 7.41
N ALA A 171 9.94 -1.43 8.11
CA ALA A 171 9.85 -1.66 9.55
C ALA A 171 10.08 -3.14 9.89
N ILE A 172 9.44 -4.07 9.17
CA ILE A 172 9.63 -5.52 9.32
C ILE A 172 11.09 -5.90 9.03
N TRP A 173 11.65 -5.45 7.90
CA TRP A 173 13.02 -5.78 7.51
C TRP A 173 14.04 -5.25 8.53
N LEU A 174 13.91 -4.00 8.97
CA LEU A 174 14.77 -3.39 9.98
C LEU A 174 14.65 -4.10 11.34
N PHE A 175 13.44 -4.52 11.72
CA PHE A 175 13.20 -5.29 12.93
C PHE A 175 13.98 -6.60 12.91
N LEU A 176 13.86 -7.37 11.82
CA LEU A 176 14.56 -8.64 11.63
C LEU A 176 16.08 -8.51 11.66
N HIS A 177 16.62 -7.35 11.28
CA HIS A 177 18.05 -7.05 11.30
C HIS A 177 18.49 -6.31 12.59
N SER A 178 17.65 -6.30 13.63
CA SER A 178 17.93 -5.67 14.93
C SER A 178 18.15 -4.15 14.92
N TYR A 179 17.76 -3.45 13.85
CA TYR A 179 17.77 -1.99 13.77
C TYR A 179 16.48 -1.41 14.39
N LEU A 180 16.26 -1.67 15.68
CA LEU A 180 14.98 -1.41 16.36
C LEU A 180 14.55 0.07 16.33
N GLY A 181 15.48 1.01 16.51
CA GLY A 181 15.17 2.44 16.42
C GLY A 181 14.70 2.86 15.01
N ALA A 182 15.40 2.42 13.97
CA ALA A 182 15.00 2.69 12.59
C ALA A 182 13.70 1.99 12.22
N SER A 183 13.47 0.77 12.73
CA SER A 183 12.21 0.05 12.60
C SER A 183 11.06 0.83 13.22
N ALA A 184 11.24 1.37 14.44
CA ALA A 184 10.24 2.21 15.10
C ALA A 184 9.93 3.49 14.32
N VAL A 185 10.96 4.18 13.80
CA VAL A 185 10.75 5.36 12.95
C VAL A 185 9.97 5.00 11.69
N SER A 186 10.33 3.92 11.01
CA SER A 186 9.62 3.45 9.82
C SER A 186 8.16 3.10 10.11
N ALA A 187 7.91 2.39 11.21
CA ALA A 187 6.57 1.99 11.66
C ALA A 187 5.69 3.20 12.06
N PHE A 188 6.27 4.19 12.74
CA PHE A 188 5.63 5.46 13.06
C PHE A 188 5.27 6.23 11.79
N LEU A 189 6.21 6.34 10.84
CA LEU A 189 6.00 7.01 9.56
C LEU A 189 4.94 6.30 8.70
N ALA A 190 4.88 4.96 8.72
CA ALA A 190 3.85 4.22 7.99
C ALA A 190 2.44 4.63 8.45
N ALA A 191 2.23 4.70 9.77
CA ALA A 191 0.98 5.18 10.35
C ALA A 191 0.75 6.69 10.20
N LEU A 192 1.77 7.48 9.88
CA LEU A 192 1.60 8.87 9.41
C LEU A 192 1.24 8.97 7.92
N ALA A 193 1.48 7.94 7.12
CA ALA A 193 1.10 7.90 5.71
C ALA A 193 -0.34 7.40 5.52
N TYR A 194 -0.76 6.41 6.31
CA TYR A 194 -2.08 5.80 6.16
C TYR A 194 -2.57 5.16 7.46
N PRO A 195 -3.87 5.31 7.84
CA PRO A 195 -4.39 4.85 9.12
C PRO A 195 -4.27 3.34 9.32
N SER A 196 -4.37 2.55 8.25
CA SER A 196 -4.34 1.09 8.35
C SER A 196 -2.99 0.54 8.83
N SER A 197 -1.89 1.30 8.72
CA SER A 197 -0.59 0.85 9.25
C SER A 197 -0.55 0.72 10.76
N VAL A 198 -1.57 1.21 11.50
CA VAL A 198 -1.71 0.87 12.93
C VAL A 198 -1.75 -0.65 13.17
N ILE A 199 -2.19 -1.41 12.17
CA ILE A 199 -2.20 -2.88 12.17
C ILE A 199 -0.80 -3.48 12.28
N LEU A 200 0.24 -2.75 11.86
CA LEU A 200 1.62 -3.21 11.98
C LEU A 200 1.99 -3.51 13.45
N SER A 201 1.36 -2.84 14.42
CA SER A 201 1.49 -3.18 15.84
C SER A 201 1.08 -4.63 16.14
N ILE A 202 -0.02 -5.10 15.56
CA ILE A 202 -0.47 -6.49 15.69
C ILE A 202 0.52 -7.42 14.97
N ALA A 203 0.93 -7.06 13.77
CA ALA A 203 1.83 -7.86 12.95
C ALA A 203 3.22 -8.05 13.56
N LEU A 204 3.76 -7.04 14.25
CA LEU A 204 5.07 -7.11 14.90
C LEU A 204 5.02 -7.73 16.30
N SER A 205 3.83 -7.84 16.92
CA SER A 205 3.68 -8.41 18.28
C SER A 205 4.28 -9.81 18.49
N PRO A 206 4.31 -10.74 17.52
CA PRO A 206 4.95 -12.05 17.70
C PRO A 206 6.42 -11.98 18.08
N PHE A 207 7.14 -10.97 17.57
CA PHE A 207 8.57 -10.81 17.83
C PHE A 207 8.89 -10.39 19.27
N LEU A 208 7.87 -9.95 20.04
CA LEU A 208 8.02 -9.71 21.48
C LEU A 208 8.19 -11.02 22.25
N PHE A 209 7.64 -12.12 21.75
CA PHE A 209 7.70 -13.44 22.40
C PHE A 209 8.92 -14.27 22.00
N GLU A 210 9.69 -13.84 20.99
CA GLU A 210 10.96 -14.47 20.60
C GLU A 210 12.06 -14.31 21.66
N THR A 211 11.82 -13.57 22.76
CA THR A 211 12.78 -13.44 23.84
C THR A 211 12.94 -14.76 24.59
N THR A 212 13.86 -15.59 24.11
CA THR A 212 14.44 -16.68 24.88
C THR A 212 15.02 -16.10 26.18
N VAL A 213 14.77 -16.83 27.27
CA VAL A 213 14.87 -16.52 28.71
C VAL A 213 16.22 -15.95 29.22
N SER A 214 17.21 -15.69 28.37
CA SER A 214 18.60 -15.46 28.81
C SER A 214 19.20 -14.04 28.57
N LYS A 215 18.46 -13.05 28.04
CA LYS A 215 19.05 -11.71 27.77
C LYS A 215 18.22 -10.53 28.30
N ARG A 216 18.83 -9.84 29.28
CA ARG A 216 18.65 -8.45 29.75
C ARG A 216 17.36 -7.72 29.32
N VAL A 217 16.57 -7.31 30.32
CA VAL A 217 15.40 -6.41 30.28
C VAL A 217 15.53 -5.25 29.29
N GLN A 218 16.72 -4.68 29.13
CA GLN A 218 16.98 -3.60 28.16
C GLN A 218 16.62 -3.99 26.71
N THR A 219 16.87 -5.24 26.31
CA THR A 219 16.57 -5.69 24.93
C THR A 219 15.07 -5.82 24.67
N THR A 220 14.29 -6.19 25.68
CA THR A 220 12.83 -6.26 25.60
C THR A 220 12.22 -4.86 25.44
N PHE A 221 12.72 -3.87 26.20
CA PHE A 221 12.22 -2.49 26.09
C PHE A 221 12.36 -1.91 24.68
N PHE A 222 13.53 -2.08 24.04
CA PHE A 222 13.74 -1.57 22.68
C PHE A 222 12.89 -2.30 21.61
N ARG A 223 12.47 -3.54 21.86
CA ARG A 223 11.57 -4.28 20.94
C ARG A 223 10.11 -3.80 21.03
N ILE A 224 9.69 -3.25 22.16
CA ILE A 224 8.36 -2.66 22.32
C ILE A 224 8.22 -1.41 21.45
N LEU A 225 9.30 -0.66 21.23
CA LEU A 225 9.27 0.59 20.47
C LEU A 225 8.70 0.42 19.04
N PRO A 226 9.21 -0.49 18.18
CA PRO A 226 8.59 -0.75 16.87
C PRO A 226 7.14 -1.20 16.92
N VAL A 227 6.75 -1.95 17.96
CA VAL A 227 5.38 -2.45 18.10
C VAL A 227 4.42 -1.33 18.49
N ALA A 228 4.84 -0.40 19.37
CA ALA A 228 4.01 0.71 19.81
C ALA A 228 4.02 1.90 18.82
N ALA A 229 5.08 2.03 18.03
CA ALA A 229 5.29 3.16 17.12
C ALA A 229 4.14 3.46 16.14
N PRO A 230 3.49 2.47 15.49
CA PRO A 230 2.34 2.73 14.63
C PRO A 230 1.16 3.39 15.36
N VAL A 231 0.87 2.97 16.59
CA VAL A 231 -0.18 3.59 17.43
C VAL A 231 0.15 5.05 17.69
N PHE A 232 1.40 5.35 18.05
CA PHE A 232 1.84 6.74 18.22
C PHE A 232 1.79 7.54 16.92
N GLY A 233 2.15 6.94 15.77
CA GLY A 233 2.06 7.60 14.46
C GLY A 233 0.63 7.94 14.07
N TYR A 234 -0.32 7.06 14.35
CA TYR A 234 -1.75 7.31 14.15
C TYR A 234 -2.24 8.50 14.98
N PHE A 235 -1.95 8.51 16.29
CA PHE A 235 -2.37 9.62 17.15
C PHE A 235 -1.64 10.93 16.84
N ALA A 236 -0.36 10.88 16.47
CA ALA A 236 0.39 12.04 16.02
C ALA A 236 -0.22 12.65 14.75
N SER A 237 -0.66 11.81 13.80
CA SER A 237 -1.37 12.27 12.60
C SER A 237 -2.62 13.05 12.95
N ARG A 238 -3.42 12.51 13.87
CA ARG A 238 -4.66 13.15 14.32
C ARG A 238 -4.40 14.47 15.04
N ALA A 239 -3.45 14.48 15.97
CA ALA A 239 -3.06 15.69 16.67
C ALA A 239 -2.56 16.76 15.70
N TRP A 240 -1.79 16.37 14.68
CA TRP A 240 -1.35 17.27 13.62
C TRP A 240 -2.51 17.81 12.79
N ILE A 241 -3.45 16.96 12.37
CA ILE A 241 -4.63 17.38 11.61
C ILE A 241 -5.46 18.39 12.41
N ASP A 242 -5.73 18.11 13.68
CA ASP A 242 -6.50 19.01 14.56
C ASP A 242 -5.78 20.35 14.74
N HIS A 243 -4.46 20.31 14.97
CA HIS A 243 -3.64 21.52 15.07
C HIS A 243 -3.64 22.34 13.77
N ALA A 244 -3.37 21.70 12.64
CA ALA A 244 -3.22 22.36 11.36
C ALA A 244 -4.54 22.90 10.78
N SER A 245 -5.67 22.27 11.13
CA SER A 245 -7.00 22.72 10.71
C SER A 245 -7.66 23.70 11.67
N GLY A 246 -7.18 23.78 12.92
CA GLY A 246 -7.80 24.59 13.97
C GLY A 246 -9.11 24.00 14.54
N ILE A 247 -9.49 22.78 14.15
CA ILE A 247 -10.72 22.12 14.60
C ILE A 247 -10.35 20.86 15.40
N VAL A 248 -10.79 20.79 16.66
CA VAL A 248 -10.60 19.60 17.49
C VAL A 248 -11.37 18.43 16.90
N SER A 249 -10.73 17.27 16.80
CA SER A 249 -11.30 16.05 16.21
C SER A 249 -11.72 16.20 14.73
N ALA A 250 -11.06 17.07 13.96
CA ALA A 250 -11.40 17.33 12.56
C ALA A 250 -11.39 16.04 11.71
N TYR A 251 -10.44 15.14 11.96
CA TYR A 251 -10.40 13.82 11.32
C TYR A 251 -11.67 13.02 11.60
N SER A 252 -12.04 12.86 12.87
CA SER A 252 -13.23 12.07 13.24
C SER A 252 -14.52 12.67 12.68
N LEU A 253 -14.67 13.99 12.72
CA LEU A 253 -15.84 14.68 12.17
C LEU A 253 -15.94 14.50 10.65
N THR A 254 -14.80 14.50 9.96
CA THR A 254 -14.76 14.23 8.51
C THR A 254 -15.08 12.78 8.19
N GLN A 255 -14.53 11.83 8.95
CA GLN A 255 -14.82 10.40 8.77
C GLN A 255 -16.30 10.06 9.09
N ALA A 256 -16.90 10.73 10.09
CA ALA A 256 -18.30 10.55 10.43
C ALA A 256 -19.23 10.92 9.26
N ARG A 257 -18.88 11.93 8.44
CA ARG A 257 -19.62 12.29 7.23
C ARG A 257 -19.69 11.15 6.22
N TYR A 258 -18.63 10.36 6.14
CA TYR A 258 -18.59 9.18 5.28
C TYR A 258 -19.33 8.00 5.90
N GLY A 259 -19.97 8.13 7.07
CA GLY A 259 -20.61 7.01 7.75
C GLY A 259 -19.60 6.02 8.32
N HIS A 260 -18.35 6.44 8.53
CA HIS A 260 -17.34 5.61 9.19
C HIS A 260 -17.62 5.56 10.69
N ALA A 261 -18.47 4.62 11.09
CA ALA A 261 -18.79 4.32 12.47
C ALA A 261 -18.54 2.83 12.71
N TRP A 262 -18.25 2.49 13.97
CA TRP A 262 -18.20 1.09 14.38
C TRP A 262 -19.53 0.43 14.03
N SER A 263 -19.47 -0.51 13.10
CA SER A 263 -20.63 -1.24 12.58
C SER A 263 -20.46 -2.74 12.82
N VAL A 264 -21.56 -3.48 12.67
CA VAL A 264 -21.52 -4.93 12.79
C VAL A 264 -20.82 -5.48 11.54
N ALA A 265 -19.62 -6.05 11.71
CA ALA A 265 -18.72 -6.46 10.62
C ALA A 265 -19.32 -7.35 9.52
N PHE A 266 -20.46 -7.98 9.81
CA PHE A 266 -21.11 -8.90 8.90
C PHE A 266 -21.99 -8.25 7.84
N SER A 267 -22.33 -6.94 7.93
CA SER A 267 -23.15 -6.26 6.91
C SER A 267 -22.48 -6.27 5.54
N VAL A 268 -21.22 -5.81 5.48
CA VAL A 268 -20.43 -5.77 4.25
C VAL A 268 -20.24 -7.17 3.68
N LEU A 269 -19.85 -8.14 4.51
CA LEU A 269 -19.65 -9.52 4.06
C LEU A 269 -20.94 -10.14 3.51
N ARG A 270 -22.07 -9.90 4.18
CA ARG A 270 -23.39 -10.35 3.73
C ARG A 270 -23.76 -9.74 2.39
N SER A 271 -23.53 -8.44 2.21
CA SER A 271 -23.77 -7.73 0.95
C SER A 271 -22.86 -8.24 -0.17
N SER A 272 -21.58 -8.47 0.12
CA SER A 272 -20.64 -9.05 -0.84
C SER A 272 -21.11 -10.42 -1.31
N VAL A 273 -21.50 -11.31 -0.41
CA VAL A 273 -22.02 -12.65 -0.80
C VAL A 273 -23.33 -12.56 -1.58
N ARG A 274 -24.22 -11.62 -1.25
CA ARG A 274 -25.54 -11.49 -1.89
C ARG A 274 -25.48 -10.80 -3.25
N TYR A 275 -24.50 -9.94 -3.49
CA TYR A 275 -24.50 -9.03 -4.64
C TYR A 275 -23.21 -9.07 -5.47
N PHE A 276 -22.27 -9.98 -5.19
CA PHE A 276 -20.99 -10.02 -5.91
C PHE A 276 -21.13 -10.10 -7.43
N TRP A 277 -22.12 -10.81 -7.96
CA TRP A 277 -22.31 -10.92 -9.41
C TRP A 277 -22.83 -9.64 -10.08
N LYS A 278 -23.32 -8.67 -9.30
CA LYS A 278 -23.85 -7.40 -9.82
C LYS A 278 -22.88 -6.23 -9.67
N ASN A 279 -21.89 -6.37 -8.79
CA ASN A 279 -20.95 -5.30 -8.50
C ASN A 279 -19.50 -5.84 -8.49
N PRO A 280 -18.63 -5.34 -9.39
CA PRO A 280 -17.25 -5.81 -9.49
C PRO A 280 -16.45 -5.61 -8.21
N VAL A 281 -16.76 -4.60 -7.38
CA VAL A 281 -16.13 -4.40 -6.07
C VAL A 281 -16.44 -5.56 -5.13
N TYR A 282 -17.70 -6.01 -5.08
CA TYR A 282 -18.11 -7.15 -4.26
C TYR A 282 -17.52 -8.47 -4.79
N LEU A 283 -17.41 -8.64 -6.11
CA LEU A 283 -16.69 -9.77 -6.71
C LEU A 283 -15.21 -9.75 -6.35
N GLN A 284 -14.58 -8.59 -6.33
CA GLN A 284 -13.20 -8.42 -5.88
C GLN A 284 -13.06 -8.88 -4.42
N THR A 285 -13.90 -8.38 -3.50
CA THR A 285 -13.85 -8.74 -2.08
C THR A 285 -14.08 -10.23 -1.85
N ALA A 286 -15.03 -10.84 -2.55
CA ALA A 286 -15.26 -12.29 -2.48
C ALA A 286 -14.04 -13.07 -2.98
N THR A 287 -13.41 -12.60 -4.05
CA THR A 287 -12.16 -13.19 -4.58
C THR A 287 -11.05 -13.08 -3.53
N VAL A 288 -10.81 -11.89 -3.00
CA VAL A 288 -9.81 -11.64 -1.95
C VAL A 288 -10.02 -12.57 -0.75
N PHE A 289 -11.26 -12.79 -0.31
CA PHE A 289 -11.56 -13.70 0.79
C PHE A 289 -11.12 -15.15 0.50
N VAL A 290 -11.40 -15.68 -0.70
CA VAL A 290 -10.94 -17.01 -1.11
C VAL A 290 -9.41 -17.07 -1.12
N PHE A 291 -8.76 -16.03 -1.65
CA PHE A 291 -7.31 -15.90 -1.66
C PHE A 291 -6.71 -15.82 -0.27
N MET A 292 -7.37 -15.14 0.69
CA MET A 292 -6.96 -15.08 2.08
C MET A 292 -6.93 -16.47 2.72
N ILE A 293 -7.95 -17.31 2.47
CA ILE A 293 -8.01 -18.69 2.97
C ILE A 293 -6.87 -19.52 2.37
N VAL A 294 -6.69 -19.48 1.04
CA VAL A 294 -5.65 -20.24 0.34
C VAL A 294 -4.25 -19.79 0.79
N ALA A 295 -3.99 -18.49 0.82
CA ALA A 295 -2.72 -17.92 1.27
C ALA A 295 -2.41 -18.31 2.72
N THR A 296 -3.42 -18.28 3.59
CA THR A 296 -3.29 -18.72 4.99
C THR A 296 -2.90 -20.19 5.07
N ALA A 297 -3.61 -21.07 4.37
CA ALA A 297 -3.30 -22.50 4.34
C ALA A 297 -1.87 -22.77 3.81
N LEU A 298 -1.43 -22.04 2.79
CA LEU A 298 -0.07 -22.12 2.25
C LEU A 298 0.98 -21.71 3.27
N VAL A 299 0.79 -20.58 3.96
CA VAL A 299 1.74 -20.10 4.98
C VAL A 299 1.77 -21.07 6.17
N LEU A 300 0.60 -21.51 6.67
CA LEU A 300 0.51 -22.46 7.77
C LEU A 300 1.21 -23.78 7.46
N ARG A 301 1.03 -24.31 6.24
CA ARG A 301 1.72 -25.53 5.77
C ARG A 301 3.25 -25.40 5.74
N HIS A 302 3.76 -24.18 5.54
CA HIS A 302 5.20 -23.91 5.44
C HIS A 302 5.79 -23.26 6.68
N LEU A 303 5.03 -23.14 7.77
CA LEU A 303 5.51 -22.58 9.05
C LEU A 303 6.76 -23.31 9.56
N SER A 304 6.80 -24.64 9.42
CA SER A 304 7.92 -25.47 9.88
C SER A 304 9.20 -25.33 9.04
N TYR A 305 9.08 -24.85 7.80
CA TYR A 305 10.19 -24.78 6.85
C TYR A 305 10.76 -23.37 6.68
N THR A 306 10.14 -22.37 7.32
CA THR A 306 10.53 -20.96 7.18
C THR A 306 10.66 -20.28 8.52
N ASN A 307 11.05 -19.00 8.49
CA ASN A 307 11.02 -18.18 9.69
C ASN A 307 9.57 -18.05 10.17
N ALA A 308 9.22 -18.82 11.21
CA ALA A 308 7.86 -18.91 11.74
C ALA A 308 7.32 -17.55 12.20
N LEU A 309 8.19 -16.69 12.75
CA LEU A 309 7.80 -15.35 13.19
C LEU A 309 7.51 -14.42 12.02
N LEU A 310 8.30 -14.48 10.95
CA LEU A 310 8.00 -13.74 9.73
C LEU A 310 6.69 -14.19 9.11
N SER A 311 6.44 -15.51 9.10
CA SER A 311 5.18 -16.08 8.61
C SER A 311 3.99 -15.63 9.44
N LEU A 312 4.11 -15.64 10.78
CA LEU A 312 3.07 -15.16 11.69
C LEU A 312 2.85 -13.65 11.54
N CYS A 313 3.92 -12.86 11.33
CA CYS A 313 3.85 -11.44 11.06
C CYS A 313 3.01 -11.14 9.81
N PHE A 314 3.30 -11.80 8.68
CA PHE A 314 2.53 -11.64 7.44
C PHE A 314 1.09 -12.15 7.57
N LEU A 315 0.84 -13.24 8.31
CA LEU A 315 -0.52 -13.72 8.59
C LEU A 315 -1.34 -12.70 9.36
N LEU A 316 -0.79 -12.18 10.47
CA LEU A 316 -1.47 -11.19 11.31
C LEU A 316 -1.68 -9.89 10.54
N MET A 317 -0.70 -9.44 9.76
CA MET A 317 -0.83 -8.27 8.89
C MET A 317 -1.95 -8.47 7.86
N GLY A 318 -1.95 -9.58 7.12
CA GLY A 318 -2.96 -9.86 6.10
C GLY A 318 -4.37 -9.93 6.67
N TRP A 319 -4.57 -10.74 7.72
CA TRP A 319 -5.90 -10.88 8.33
C TRP A 319 -6.40 -9.59 8.97
N SER A 320 -5.54 -8.86 9.67
CA SER A 320 -5.95 -7.61 10.30
C SER A 320 -6.27 -6.54 9.25
N CYS A 321 -5.51 -6.46 8.15
CA CYS A 321 -5.78 -5.52 7.04
C CYS A 321 -7.09 -5.84 6.32
N TRP A 322 -7.42 -7.13 6.19
CA TRP A 322 -8.67 -7.55 5.55
C TRP A 322 -9.88 -7.39 6.47
N ILE A 323 -9.76 -7.78 7.75
CA ILE A 323 -10.87 -7.79 8.71
C ILE A 323 -11.26 -6.37 9.13
N LEU A 324 -10.28 -5.51 9.46
CA LEU A 324 -10.54 -4.23 10.11
C LEU A 324 -11.49 -3.30 9.31
N PRO A 325 -11.35 -3.13 7.98
CA PRO A 325 -12.25 -2.28 7.19
C PRO A 325 -13.72 -2.69 7.31
N HIS A 326 -14.00 -3.98 7.50
CA HIS A 326 -15.37 -4.47 7.67
C HIS A 326 -16.03 -3.98 8.96
N PHE A 327 -15.26 -3.58 9.98
CA PHE A 327 -15.80 -3.03 11.23
C PHE A 327 -16.08 -1.52 11.17
N ILE A 328 -15.55 -0.80 10.17
CA ILE A 328 -15.55 0.67 10.16
C ILE A 328 -16.70 1.25 9.29
N GLY A 329 -17.54 0.41 8.66
CA GLY A 329 -18.77 0.83 7.96
C GLY A 329 -18.84 0.38 6.51
N ASP A 330 -20.03 0.49 5.90
CA ASP A 330 -20.32 0.00 4.54
C ASP A 330 -19.80 0.91 3.41
N SER A 331 -19.38 2.13 3.74
CA SER A 331 -19.00 3.20 2.82
C SER A 331 -17.49 3.30 2.55
N ILE A 332 -16.69 2.44 3.19
CA ILE A 332 -15.25 2.43 2.95
C ILE A 332 -14.99 1.83 1.58
N SER A 333 -14.13 2.51 0.82
CA SER A 333 -13.50 2.01 -0.40
C SER A 333 -12.63 0.78 -0.13
N ILE A 334 -13.26 -0.38 0.08
CA ILE A 334 -12.63 -1.62 0.55
C ILE A 334 -11.49 -2.08 -0.36
N TYR A 335 -11.63 -1.86 -1.66
CA TYR A 335 -10.63 -2.20 -2.66
C TYR A 335 -9.27 -1.50 -2.43
N ARG A 336 -9.24 -0.34 -1.75
CA ARG A 336 -7.99 0.36 -1.40
C ARG A 336 -7.27 -0.34 -0.25
N GLN A 337 -8.04 -0.90 0.68
CA GLN A 337 -7.52 -1.68 1.80
C GLN A 337 -7.04 -3.05 1.35
N GLU A 338 -7.75 -3.66 0.39
CA GLU A 338 -7.34 -4.92 -0.22
C GLU A 338 -6.01 -4.82 -0.98
N ALA A 339 -5.66 -3.64 -1.52
CA ALA A 339 -4.34 -3.39 -2.09
C ALA A 339 -3.21 -3.56 -1.05
N LEU A 340 -3.44 -3.22 0.22
CA LEU A 340 -2.46 -3.40 1.30
C LEU A 340 -2.23 -4.89 1.65
N LEU A 341 -3.03 -5.81 1.12
CA LEU A 341 -2.79 -7.27 1.25
C LEU A 341 -1.70 -7.77 0.32
N ALA A 342 -1.23 -6.95 -0.64
CA ALA A 342 -0.27 -7.37 -1.64
C ALA A 342 1.00 -8.03 -1.06
N PRO A 343 1.61 -7.53 0.02
CA PRO A 343 2.76 -8.20 0.62
C PRO A 343 2.45 -9.60 1.16
N PHE A 344 1.27 -9.80 1.78
CA PHE A 344 0.85 -11.10 2.28
C PHE A 344 0.63 -12.10 1.13
N PHE A 345 -0.07 -11.68 0.07
CA PHE A 345 -0.32 -12.55 -1.08
C PHE A 345 0.96 -12.90 -1.84
N VAL A 346 1.90 -11.96 -2.01
CA VAL A 346 3.19 -12.26 -2.63
C VAL A 346 4.04 -13.16 -1.73
N PHE A 347 4.05 -12.93 -0.42
CA PHE A 347 4.72 -13.80 0.54
C PHE A 347 4.20 -15.24 0.45
N ALA A 348 2.87 -15.43 0.50
CA ALA A 348 2.24 -16.73 0.36
C ALA A 348 2.45 -17.36 -1.04
N GLY A 349 2.36 -16.55 -2.09
CA GLY A 349 2.60 -16.98 -3.47
C GLY A 349 4.03 -17.45 -3.73
N SER A 350 5.00 -16.98 -2.94
CA SER A 350 6.40 -17.44 -3.02
C SER A 350 6.59 -18.92 -2.69
N TYR A 351 5.58 -19.57 -2.07
CA TYR A 351 5.56 -21.01 -1.79
C TYR A 351 4.90 -21.84 -2.90
N LEU A 352 4.23 -21.21 -3.86
CA LEU A 352 3.57 -21.93 -4.95
C LEU A 352 4.59 -22.30 -6.05
N PRO A 353 4.42 -23.47 -6.69
CA PRO A 353 5.15 -23.78 -7.91
C PRO A 353 4.75 -22.79 -9.01
N ARG A 354 5.71 -22.38 -9.84
CA ARG A 354 5.52 -21.34 -10.89
C ARG A 354 4.30 -21.58 -11.78
N ARG A 355 3.98 -22.85 -12.10
CA ARG A 355 2.80 -23.21 -12.91
C ARG A 355 1.49 -22.79 -12.25
N LEU A 356 1.38 -22.98 -10.92
CA LEU A 356 0.19 -22.56 -10.18
C LEU A 356 0.12 -21.04 -10.04
N VAL A 357 1.26 -20.36 -9.88
CA VAL A 357 1.29 -18.88 -9.89
C VAL A 357 0.72 -18.34 -11.20
N VAL A 358 1.10 -18.90 -12.34
CA VAL A 358 0.55 -18.51 -13.65
C VAL A 358 -0.96 -18.79 -13.70
N PHE A 359 -1.41 -19.98 -13.31
CA PHE A 359 -2.83 -20.31 -13.33
C PHE A 359 -3.67 -19.36 -12.46
N VAL A 360 -3.19 -19.07 -11.25
CA VAL A 360 -3.84 -18.17 -10.30
C VAL A 360 -3.78 -16.71 -10.74
N SER A 361 -2.76 -16.31 -11.50
CA SER A 361 -2.66 -14.94 -12.04
C SER A 361 -3.72 -14.60 -13.09
N VAL A 362 -4.27 -15.57 -13.82
CA VAL A 362 -5.27 -15.31 -14.87
C VAL A 362 -6.53 -14.61 -14.34
N PRO A 363 -7.25 -15.15 -13.33
CA PRO A 363 -8.42 -14.47 -12.78
C PRO A 363 -8.06 -13.14 -12.09
N LEU A 364 -6.86 -13.02 -11.52
CA LEU A 364 -6.37 -11.77 -10.92
C LEU A 364 -6.14 -10.68 -11.97
N ILE A 365 -5.54 -11.02 -13.11
CA ILE A 365 -5.36 -10.12 -14.25
C ILE A 365 -6.73 -9.63 -14.76
N ALA A 366 -7.70 -10.54 -14.91
CA ALA A 366 -9.05 -10.18 -15.34
C ALA A 366 -9.72 -9.21 -14.36
N MET A 367 -9.62 -9.46 -13.05
CA MET A 367 -10.12 -8.56 -12.02
C MET A 367 -9.41 -7.20 -12.05
N PHE A 368 -8.07 -7.20 -12.13
CA PHE A 368 -7.26 -5.99 -12.23
C PHE A 368 -7.68 -5.12 -13.42
N ILE A 369 -7.91 -5.73 -14.58
CA ILE A 369 -8.40 -5.05 -15.79
C ILE A 369 -9.72 -4.33 -15.51
N VAL A 370 -10.70 -5.02 -14.93
CA VAL A 370 -12.02 -4.45 -14.60
C VAL A 370 -11.87 -3.28 -13.63
N MET A 371 -11.10 -3.46 -12.56
CA MET A 371 -10.93 -2.44 -11.52
C MET A 371 -10.15 -1.23 -12.01
N THR A 372 -9.16 -1.44 -12.88
CA THR A 372 -8.40 -0.37 -13.53
C THR A 372 -9.29 0.47 -14.44
N ARG A 373 -10.23 -0.15 -15.17
CA ARG A 373 -11.24 0.57 -15.94
C ARG A 373 -12.06 1.47 -15.02
N LEU A 374 -12.66 0.90 -13.99
CA LEU A 374 -13.51 1.64 -13.03
C LEU A 374 -12.77 2.82 -12.42
N PHE A 375 -11.48 2.65 -12.12
CA PHE A 375 -10.61 3.72 -11.66
C PHE A 375 -10.47 4.84 -12.70
N PHE A 376 -10.14 4.51 -13.95
CA PHE A 376 -9.90 5.52 -14.97
C PHE A 376 -11.16 6.25 -15.43
N VAL A 377 -12.32 5.58 -15.47
CA VAL A 377 -13.63 6.19 -15.81
C VAL A 377 -14.26 6.93 -14.64
N GLY A 378 -13.73 6.79 -13.42
CA GLY A 378 -14.29 7.44 -12.24
C GLY A 378 -15.55 6.77 -11.71
N GLU A 379 -15.66 5.46 -11.82
CA GLU A 379 -16.74 4.68 -11.18
C GLU A 379 -16.28 4.02 -9.87
N LEU A 380 -14.96 3.97 -9.66
CA LEU A 380 -14.36 3.45 -8.45
C LEU A 380 -14.26 4.55 -7.38
N VAL A 381 -15.39 4.82 -6.71
CA VAL A 381 -15.51 5.84 -5.64
C VAL A 381 -15.28 5.23 -4.26
#